data_AF-A0A7M3M5P2-F1
#
_entry.id   AF-A0A7M3M5P2-F1
#
_cell.length_a   1.000
_cell.length_b   1.000
_cell.length_c   1.000
_cell.angle_alpha   90.00
_cell.angle_beta   90.00
_cell.angle_gamma   90.00
#
_symmetry.space_group_name_H-M   'P 1'
#
loop_
_entity.id
_entity.type
_entity.pdbx_description
1 polymer ?
#
loop_
_entity_poly.entity_id
_entity_poly.type
_entity_poly.pdbx_seq_one_letter_code
_entity_poly.pdbx_strand_id
1 'polypeptide(L)'
;MAERRTRARYAEINHAVDALEGLPRTRVYLDAGHAGWHAVSGIVPRLREAGVDRATGFFVNVSNYQPNEVNDWYGRLISSCLVYAGRGGDPARCPHQDWPRSQARDWLDEHLGPLDPVRMKHFVTDTSRNGQGPWTPPPGRYRDPQDWCNPPGRGLGVRPTTHTYDPLHDAALWVKTPGESDGLCLRGTEGPVDPEWGAPDPKAGEWFPQQALELVRLSRPRLRPDWLDVAHAHGEALFSELPVIDWWGW
;
A
#
# COMPACT_ATOMS: atom_id res chain seq x y z
N MET A 1 -31.53 4.64 -4.05
CA MET A 1 -30.51 5.70 -4.32
C MET A 1 -29.08 5.16 -4.25
N ALA A 2 -28.68 4.47 -3.16
CA ALA A 2 -27.33 3.91 -3.01
C ALA A 2 -26.95 2.91 -4.12
N GLU A 3 -27.81 1.94 -4.41
CA GLU A 3 -27.59 0.92 -5.45
C GLU A 3 -27.34 1.53 -6.85
N ARG A 4 -28.03 2.62 -7.17
CA ARG A 4 -27.81 3.37 -8.42
C ARG A 4 -26.45 4.05 -8.45
N ARG A 5 -25.98 4.59 -7.32
CA ARG A 5 -24.64 5.19 -7.20
C ARG A 5 -23.54 4.13 -7.31
N THR A 6 -23.75 2.95 -6.71
CA THR A 6 -22.83 1.81 -6.84
C THR A 6 -22.68 1.36 -8.30
N ARG A 7 -23.80 1.16 -9.02
CA ARG A 7 -23.75 0.83 -10.45
C ARG A 7 -23.06 1.89 -11.29
N ALA A 8 -23.33 3.17 -11.03
CA ALA A 8 -22.68 4.27 -11.73
C ALA A 8 -21.15 4.25 -11.51
N ARG A 9 -20.70 4.01 -10.27
CA ARG A 9 -19.28 3.88 -9.96
C ARG A 9 -18.62 2.73 -10.72
N TYR A 10 -19.25 1.56 -10.79
CA TYR A 10 -18.72 0.45 -11.60
C TYR A 10 -18.67 0.78 -13.09
N ALA A 11 -19.67 1.46 -13.63
CA ALA A 11 -19.66 1.89 -15.03
C ALA A 11 -18.51 2.86 -15.32
N GLU A 12 -18.27 3.84 -14.44
CA GLU A 12 -17.14 4.78 -14.55
C GLU A 12 -15.79 4.07 -14.50
N ILE A 13 -15.60 3.13 -13.56
CA ILE A 13 -14.34 2.38 -13.43
C ILE A 13 -14.12 1.49 -14.64
N ASN A 14 -15.14 0.74 -15.09
CA ASN A 14 -15.03 -0.11 -16.27
C ASN A 14 -14.68 0.71 -17.53
N HIS A 15 -15.31 1.89 -17.70
CA HIS A 15 -14.97 2.78 -18.80
C HIS A 15 -13.51 3.23 -18.74
N ALA A 16 -12.99 3.58 -17.56
CA ALA A 16 -11.60 3.94 -17.38
C ALA A 16 -10.64 2.77 -17.68
N VAL A 17 -10.97 1.55 -17.25
CA VAL A 17 -10.19 0.34 -17.60
C VAL A 17 -10.11 0.17 -19.11
N ASP A 18 -11.27 0.20 -19.80
CA ASP A 18 -11.33 -0.02 -21.25
C ASP A 18 -10.59 1.07 -22.02
N ALA A 19 -10.72 2.33 -21.59
CA ALA A 19 -10.09 3.46 -22.25
C ALA A 19 -8.57 3.49 -22.05
N LEU A 20 -8.11 3.24 -20.82
CA LEU A 20 -6.69 3.39 -20.46
C LEU A 20 -5.85 2.19 -20.88
N GLU A 21 -6.37 0.95 -20.76
CA GLU A 21 -5.59 -0.22 -21.22
C GLU A 21 -5.49 -0.36 -22.74
N GLY A 22 -6.37 0.31 -23.49
CA GLY A 22 -6.22 0.43 -24.93
C GLY A 22 -5.03 1.31 -25.36
N LEU A 23 -4.45 2.09 -24.46
CA LEU A 23 -3.38 3.04 -24.79
C LEU A 23 -1.99 2.38 -24.82
N PRO A 24 -1.11 2.79 -25.76
CA PRO A 24 0.23 2.23 -25.84
C PRO A 24 1.05 2.57 -24.59
N ARG A 25 1.81 1.58 -24.09
CA ARG A 25 2.69 1.72 -22.91
C ARG A 25 1.96 2.14 -21.63
N THR A 26 0.67 1.86 -21.54
CA THR A 26 -0.13 2.08 -20.33
C THR A 26 -0.36 0.73 -19.64
N ARG A 27 -0.39 0.76 -18.30
CA ARG A 27 -0.79 -0.37 -17.46
C ARG A 27 -1.77 0.15 -16.42
N VAL A 28 -2.89 -0.53 -16.24
CA VAL A 28 -3.93 -0.17 -15.28
C VAL A 28 -3.94 -1.15 -14.12
N TYR A 29 -3.87 -0.59 -12.91
CA TYR A 29 -4.02 -1.32 -11.67
C TYR A 29 -5.21 -0.74 -10.89
N LEU A 30 -6.21 -1.56 -10.62
CA LEU A 30 -7.39 -1.15 -9.85
C LEU A 30 -7.11 -1.18 -8.35
N ASP A 31 -7.47 -0.12 -7.62
CA ASP A 31 -7.33 -0.10 -6.15
C ASP A 31 -8.17 -1.21 -5.49
N ALA A 32 -7.52 -1.95 -4.61
CA ALA A 32 -8.07 -3.06 -3.86
C ALA A 32 -8.09 -2.79 -2.34
N GLY A 33 -7.90 -1.54 -1.91
CA GLY A 33 -7.76 -1.18 -0.50
C GLY A 33 -6.56 -1.87 0.15
N HIS A 34 -6.75 -2.44 1.34
CA HIS A 34 -5.70 -3.13 2.08
C HIS A 34 -6.25 -4.23 3.00
N ALA A 35 -5.35 -5.08 3.51
CA ALA A 35 -5.70 -6.27 4.29
C ALA A 35 -6.53 -5.98 5.56
N GLY A 36 -6.31 -4.83 6.20
CA GLY A 36 -7.09 -4.37 7.36
C GLY A 36 -8.47 -3.77 7.05
N TRP A 37 -8.82 -3.56 5.77
CA TRP A 37 -10.10 -2.95 5.37
C TRP A 37 -11.02 -3.93 4.64
N HIS A 38 -10.48 -4.69 3.69
CA HIS A 38 -11.29 -5.60 2.88
C HIS A 38 -10.82 -7.04 3.00
N ALA A 39 -11.73 -7.94 3.36
CA ALA A 39 -11.48 -9.37 3.21
C ALA A 39 -11.33 -9.74 1.73
N VAL A 40 -10.46 -10.71 1.44
CA VAL A 40 -10.27 -11.27 0.09
C VAL A 40 -11.62 -11.65 -0.55
N SER A 41 -12.49 -12.32 0.22
CA SER A 41 -13.84 -12.72 -0.22
C SER A 41 -14.74 -11.54 -0.62
N GLY A 42 -14.51 -10.35 -0.06
CA GLY A 42 -15.25 -9.14 -0.38
C GLY A 42 -14.65 -8.33 -1.53
N ILE A 43 -13.31 -8.27 -1.64
CA ILE A 43 -12.66 -7.44 -2.65
C ILE A 43 -12.56 -8.11 -4.02
N VAL A 44 -12.35 -9.44 -4.07
CA VAL A 44 -12.28 -10.21 -5.31
C VAL A 44 -13.51 -10.01 -6.20
N PRO A 45 -14.76 -10.20 -5.73
CA PRO A 45 -15.93 -9.96 -6.57
C PRO A 45 -16.04 -8.50 -7.03
N ARG A 46 -15.66 -7.52 -6.17
CA ARG A 46 -15.68 -6.09 -6.54
C ARG A 46 -14.68 -5.77 -7.64
N LEU A 47 -13.47 -6.33 -7.59
CA LEU A 47 -12.45 -6.14 -8.62
C LEU A 47 -12.90 -6.73 -9.96
N ARG A 48 -13.53 -7.91 -9.94
CA ARG A 48 -14.10 -8.51 -11.16
C ARG A 48 -15.23 -7.67 -11.74
N GLU A 49 -16.15 -7.19 -10.91
CA GLU A 49 -17.21 -6.27 -11.35
C GLU A 49 -16.65 -4.95 -11.89
N ALA A 50 -15.52 -4.47 -11.34
CA ALA A 50 -14.79 -3.29 -11.81
C ALA A 50 -13.96 -3.53 -13.09
N GLY A 51 -13.89 -4.77 -13.59
CA GLY A 51 -13.21 -5.08 -14.85
C GLY A 51 -11.73 -5.46 -14.72
N VAL A 52 -11.26 -5.92 -13.54
CA VAL A 52 -9.86 -6.34 -13.35
C VAL A 52 -9.41 -7.42 -14.35
N ASP A 53 -10.35 -8.24 -14.85
CA ASP A 53 -10.08 -9.26 -15.87
C ASP A 53 -9.50 -8.64 -17.16
N ARG A 54 -9.82 -7.36 -17.45
CA ARG A 54 -9.31 -6.58 -18.59
C ARG A 54 -8.17 -5.62 -18.23
N ALA A 55 -7.89 -5.42 -16.94
CA ALA A 55 -6.78 -4.60 -16.45
C ALA A 55 -5.48 -5.41 -16.34
N THR A 56 -4.34 -4.74 -16.24
CA THR A 56 -3.03 -5.34 -15.95
C THR A 56 -3.05 -6.03 -14.59
N GLY A 57 -3.61 -5.37 -13.58
CA GLY A 57 -3.61 -5.89 -12.22
C GLY A 57 -4.43 -5.07 -11.24
N PHE A 58 -4.03 -5.12 -9.97
CA PHE A 58 -4.63 -4.34 -8.89
C PHE A 58 -3.57 -3.69 -7.98
N PHE A 59 -3.98 -2.71 -7.21
CA PHE A 59 -3.12 -1.94 -6.32
C PHE A 59 -3.54 -2.21 -4.88
N VAL A 60 -2.61 -2.45 -3.96
CA VAL A 60 -2.91 -2.53 -2.51
C VAL A 60 -2.16 -1.47 -1.70
N ASN A 61 -2.77 -1.06 -0.58
CA ASN A 61 -2.19 -0.18 0.43
C ASN A 61 -2.04 1.30 0.05
N VAL A 62 -2.71 1.80 -1.00
CA VAL A 62 -2.67 3.21 -1.41
C VAL A 62 -2.92 4.12 -0.21
N SER A 63 -1.97 5.05 0.03
CA SER A 63 -2.03 6.02 1.12
C SER A 63 -2.16 5.43 2.52
N ASN A 64 -1.81 4.16 2.71
CA ASN A 64 -1.98 3.43 3.96
C ASN A 64 -0.66 2.80 4.45
N TYR A 65 -0.73 2.01 5.52
CA TYR A 65 0.41 1.72 6.39
C TYR A 65 0.66 0.23 6.60
N GLN A 66 -0.02 -0.67 5.87
CA GLN A 66 0.17 -2.12 6.07
C GLN A 66 1.61 -2.54 5.75
N PRO A 67 2.23 -3.43 6.56
CA PRO A 67 3.60 -3.89 6.31
C PRO A 67 3.72 -4.64 4.98
N ASN A 68 4.91 -4.63 4.38
CA ASN A 68 5.19 -5.31 3.11
C ASN A 68 4.77 -6.79 3.14
N GLU A 69 5.14 -7.53 4.19
CA GLU A 69 4.80 -8.95 4.31
C GLU A 69 3.29 -9.23 4.36
N VAL A 70 2.49 -8.27 4.81
CA VAL A 70 1.03 -8.34 4.84
C VAL A 70 0.48 -8.02 3.45
N ASN A 71 1.02 -6.99 2.79
CA ASN A 71 0.64 -6.62 1.42
C ASN A 71 0.97 -7.72 0.40
N ASP A 72 2.17 -8.30 0.47
CA ASP A 72 2.61 -9.38 -0.42
C ASP A 72 1.69 -10.60 -0.28
N TRP A 73 1.36 -10.98 0.96
CA TRP A 73 0.46 -12.09 1.22
C TRP A 73 -0.97 -11.80 0.76
N TYR A 74 -1.48 -10.60 1.04
CA TYR A 74 -2.82 -10.18 0.64
C TYR A 74 -2.96 -10.11 -0.88
N GLY A 75 -1.97 -9.54 -1.58
CA GLY A 75 -1.90 -9.52 -3.03
C GLY A 75 -1.91 -10.94 -3.61
N ARG A 76 -1.07 -11.83 -3.10
CA ARG A 76 -1.04 -13.23 -3.56
C ARG A 76 -2.38 -13.97 -3.37
N LEU A 77 -3.07 -13.71 -2.26
CA LEU A 77 -4.41 -14.26 -2.03
C LEU A 77 -5.42 -13.71 -3.04
N ILE A 78 -5.45 -12.39 -3.28
CA ILE A 78 -6.33 -11.78 -4.28
C ILE A 78 -6.04 -12.35 -5.68
N SER A 79 -4.77 -12.37 -6.12
CA SER A 79 -4.38 -12.90 -7.43
C SER A 79 -4.83 -14.35 -7.61
N SER A 80 -4.63 -15.20 -6.61
CA SER A 80 -5.06 -16.61 -6.64
C SER A 80 -6.59 -16.73 -6.65
N CYS A 81 -7.28 -15.94 -5.84
CA CYS A 81 -8.74 -15.99 -5.73
C CYS A 81 -9.46 -15.39 -6.95
N LEU A 82 -8.81 -14.48 -7.69
CA LEU A 82 -9.26 -14.08 -9.02
C LEU A 82 -9.22 -15.26 -10.00
N VAL A 83 -8.18 -16.11 -9.96
CA VAL A 83 -8.14 -17.34 -10.76
C VAL A 83 -9.25 -18.31 -10.34
N TYR A 84 -9.44 -18.52 -9.03
CA TYR A 84 -10.51 -19.38 -8.51
C TYR A 84 -11.89 -18.92 -9.02
N ALA A 85 -12.19 -17.64 -8.85
CA ALA A 85 -13.43 -17.04 -9.31
C ALA A 85 -13.59 -17.12 -10.83
N GLY A 86 -12.50 -16.93 -11.59
CA GLY A 86 -12.47 -17.05 -13.04
C GLY A 86 -12.82 -18.46 -13.53
N ARG A 87 -12.54 -19.50 -12.72
CA ARG A 87 -12.91 -20.90 -12.98
C ARG A 87 -14.33 -21.26 -12.51
N GLY A 88 -15.13 -20.27 -12.07
CA GLY A 88 -16.48 -20.47 -11.56
C GLY A 88 -16.56 -20.79 -10.07
N GLY A 89 -15.43 -20.69 -9.34
CA GLY A 89 -15.41 -20.81 -7.88
C GLY A 89 -16.11 -19.63 -7.19
N ASP A 90 -16.67 -19.88 -6.01
CA ASP A 90 -17.31 -18.85 -5.19
C ASP A 90 -16.27 -18.09 -4.34
N PRO A 91 -16.00 -16.79 -4.58
CA PRO A 91 -15.02 -16.02 -3.82
C PRO A 91 -15.22 -16.04 -2.30
N ALA A 92 -16.44 -16.32 -1.81
CA ALA A 92 -16.70 -16.44 -0.38
C ALA A 92 -15.98 -17.63 0.28
N ARG A 93 -15.62 -18.66 -0.50
CA ARG A 93 -14.89 -19.85 -0.03
C ARG A 93 -13.38 -19.69 -0.08
N CYS A 94 -12.91 -18.61 -0.69
CA CYS A 94 -11.50 -18.35 -0.87
C CYS A 94 -10.84 -17.96 0.47
N PRO A 95 -9.59 -18.36 0.73
CA PRO A 95 -8.89 -17.99 1.96
C PRO A 95 -8.78 -16.46 2.08
N HIS A 96 -8.97 -15.95 3.30
CA HIS A 96 -8.78 -14.55 3.62
C HIS A 96 -7.49 -14.34 4.44
N GLN A 97 -7.07 -13.07 4.54
CA GLN A 97 -5.78 -12.67 5.10
C GLN A 97 -5.54 -13.11 6.56
N ASP A 98 -6.58 -13.41 7.32
CA ASP A 98 -6.49 -13.83 8.72
C ASP A 98 -6.36 -15.35 8.90
N TRP A 99 -6.47 -16.13 7.81
CA TRP A 99 -6.23 -17.57 7.87
C TRP A 99 -4.76 -17.86 8.21
N PRO A 100 -4.48 -18.93 8.97
CA PRO A 100 -3.12 -19.45 9.09
C PRO A 100 -2.53 -19.68 7.69
N ARG A 101 -1.33 -19.13 7.44
CA ARG A 101 -0.70 -19.17 6.09
C ARG A 101 -0.54 -20.58 5.54
N SER A 102 -0.33 -21.58 6.40
CA SER A 102 -0.27 -22.99 5.98
C SER A 102 -1.62 -23.47 5.42
N GLN A 103 -2.70 -23.28 6.18
CA GLN A 103 -4.05 -23.71 5.76
C GLN A 103 -4.51 -23.02 4.48
N ALA A 104 -4.21 -21.72 4.33
CA ALA A 104 -4.50 -21.00 3.10
C ALA A 104 -3.73 -21.57 1.90
N ARG A 105 -2.45 -21.97 2.08
CA ARG A 105 -1.67 -22.61 1.01
C ARG A 105 -2.23 -23.99 0.66
N ASP A 106 -2.53 -24.81 1.65
CA ASP A 106 -3.11 -26.14 1.45
C ASP A 106 -4.42 -26.04 0.66
N TRP A 107 -5.28 -25.07 1.01
CA TRP A 107 -6.51 -24.80 0.28
C TRP A 107 -6.24 -24.39 -1.17
N LEU A 108 -5.30 -23.48 -1.41
CA LEU A 108 -4.94 -23.03 -2.76
C LEU A 108 -4.40 -24.18 -3.61
N ASP A 109 -3.53 -25.02 -3.04
CA ASP A 109 -2.97 -26.18 -3.74
C ASP A 109 -4.05 -27.19 -4.10
N GLU A 110 -4.99 -27.48 -3.18
CA GLU A 110 -6.11 -28.39 -3.41
C GLU A 110 -7.06 -27.90 -4.51
N HIS A 111 -7.38 -26.59 -4.52
CA HIS A 111 -8.44 -26.05 -5.39
C HIS A 111 -7.93 -25.51 -6.72
N LEU A 112 -6.68 -25.06 -6.78
CA LEU A 112 -6.11 -24.41 -7.96
C LEU A 112 -5.01 -25.22 -8.62
N GLY A 113 -4.35 -26.11 -7.87
CA GLY A 113 -3.13 -26.77 -8.29
C GLY A 113 -2.01 -25.76 -8.58
N PRO A 114 -0.98 -26.18 -9.32
CA PRO A 114 0.09 -25.28 -9.76
C PRO A 114 -0.47 -24.13 -10.60
N LEU A 115 -0.10 -22.90 -10.23
CA LEU A 115 -0.42 -21.69 -10.97
C LEU A 115 0.81 -21.15 -11.69
N ASP A 116 0.62 -20.68 -12.91
CA ASP A 116 1.61 -19.91 -13.66
C ASP A 116 1.38 -18.41 -13.42
N PRO A 117 2.28 -17.71 -12.69
CA PRO A 117 2.13 -16.29 -12.39
C PRO A 117 1.88 -15.42 -13.62
N VAL A 118 2.44 -15.79 -14.78
CA VAL A 118 2.27 -15.03 -16.05
C VAL A 118 0.81 -14.93 -16.48
N ARG A 119 -0.03 -15.88 -16.05
CA ARG A 119 -1.47 -15.91 -16.38
C ARG A 119 -2.36 -15.34 -15.29
N MET A 120 -1.77 -14.85 -14.20
CA MET A 120 -2.49 -14.31 -13.07
C MET A 120 -2.54 -12.79 -13.15
N LYS A 121 -3.43 -12.18 -12.36
CA LYS A 121 -3.41 -10.72 -12.20
C LYS A 121 -2.33 -10.35 -11.20
N HIS A 122 -1.44 -9.45 -11.64
CA HIS A 122 -0.34 -8.95 -10.83
C HIS A 122 -0.82 -7.83 -9.91
N PHE A 123 0.03 -7.43 -8.99
CA PHE A 123 -0.25 -6.31 -8.12
C PHE A 123 0.95 -5.39 -7.90
N VAL A 124 0.63 -4.16 -7.53
CA VAL A 124 1.60 -3.17 -7.05
C VAL A 124 1.20 -2.72 -5.64
N THR A 125 2.17 -2.21 -4.88
CA THR A 125 1.97 -1.78 -3.49
C THR A 125 2.36 -0.32 -3.30
N ASP A 126 1.71 0.38 -2.38
CA ASP A 126 2.17 1.68 -1.90
C ASP A 126 2.97 1.46 -0.61
N THR A 127 4.25 1.79 -0.68
CA THR A 127 5.22 1.67 0.42
C THR A 127 5.71 3.04 0.90
N SER A 128 5.03 4.11 0.52
CA SER A 128 5.39 5.49 0.86
C SER A 128 5.59 5.71 2.36
N ARG A 129 4.71 5.15 3.20
CA ARG A 129 4.66 5.46 4.64
C ARG A 129 4.49 4.23 5.55
N ASN A 130 4.71 3.01 5.05
CA ASN A 130 4.41 1.77 5.77
C ASN A 130 5.57 1.16 6.57
N GLY A 131 6.70 1.86 6.73
CA GLY A 131 7.91 1.31 7.36
C GLY A 131 7.73 0.88 8.82
N GLN A 132 6.73 1.45 9.52
CA GLN A 132 6.41 1.10 10.91
C GLN A 132 5.11 0.29 11.05
N GLY A 133 4.49 -0.13 9.94
CA GLY A 133 3.16 -0.74 9.95
C GLY A 133 2.04 0.25 10.27
N PRO A 134 0.80 -0.23 10.51
CA PRO A 134 -0.33 0.60 10.92
C PRO A 134 -0.16 1.12 12.35
N TRP A 135 -0.79 2.25 12.63
CA TRP A 135 -0.84 2.80 13.99
C TRP A 135 -1.95 2.12 14.79
N THR A 136 -1.65 1.73 16.02
CA THR A 136 -2.64 1.23 16.97
C THR A 136 -3.06 2.37 17.88
N PRO A 137 -4.28 2.91 17.74
CA PRO A 137 -4.76 3.98 18.60
C PRO A 137 -4.89 3.49 20.05
N PRO A 138 -4.61 4.35 21.05
CA PRO A 138 -4.79 3.99 22.45
C PRO A 138 -6.26 3.58 22.74
N PRO A 139 -6.50 2.42 23.37
CA PRO A 139 -7.85 1.93 23.63
C PRO A 139 -8.70 2.95 24.41
N GLY A 140 -9.91 3.21 23.94
CA GLY A 140 -10.87 4.11 24.59
C GLY A 140 -10.54 5.60 24.55
N ARG A 141 -9.43 6.01 23.90
CA ARG A 141 -9.03 7.43 23.84
C ARG A 141 -9.84 8.25 22.83
N TYR A 142 -10.27 7.64 21.73
CA TYR A 142 -10.92 8.33 20.62
C TYR A 142 -12.30 7.77 20.32
N ARG A 143 -13.25 8.66 19.99
CA ARG A 143 -14.58 8.28 19.50
C ARG A 143 -14.50 7.69 18.09
N ASP A 144 -13.67 8.30 17.26
CA ASP A 144 -13.37 7.85 15.90
C ASP A 144 -11.85 8.02 15.74
N PRO A 145 -11.04 6.96 15.89
CA PRO A 145 -9.59 7.10 15.91
C PRO A 145 -8.98 7.64 14.62
N GLN A 146 -9.66 7.47 13.47
CA GLN A 146 -9.14 7.85 12.15
C GLN A 146 -7.69 7.36 11.97
N ASP A 147 -7.46 6.08 12.24
CA ASP A 147 -6.14 5.46 12.31
C ASP A 147 -5.34 5.49 10.99
N TRP A 148 -6.01 5.80 9.88
CA TRP A 148 -5.46 6.05 8.57
C TRP A 148 -5.07 7.52 8.31
N CYS A 149 -5.51 8.46 9.14
CA CYS A 149 -5.40 9.92 8.93
C CYS A 149 -4.27 10.50 9.80
N ASN A 150 -3.18 10.95 9.17
CA ASN A 150 -1.98 11.49 9.83
C ASN A 150 -1.56 10.75 11.14
N PRO A 151 -1.58 9.40 11.19
CA PRO A 151 -1.20 8.68 12.40
C PRO A 151 0.25 9.01 12.81
N PRO A 152 0.52 9.21 14.10
CA PRO A 152 1.87 9.44 14.59
C PRO A 152 2.71 8.16 14.57
N GLY A 153 4.02 8.34 14.68
CA GLY A 153 4.99 7.26 14.79
C GLY A 153 5.09 6.39 13.54
N ARG A 154 4.72 6.91 12.36
CA ARG A 154 4.87 6.20 11.08
C ARG A 154 6.22 6.53 10.44
N GLY A 155 6.64 5.70 9.50
CA GLY A 155 7.94 5.83 8.86
C GLY A 155 7.87 5.57 7.37
N LEU A 156 8.76 6.18 6.58
CA LEU A 156 8.91 5.81 5.17
C LEU A 156 9.17 4.31 5.05
N GLY A 157 8.52 3.66 4.08
CA GLY A 157 8.78 2.27 3.75
C GLY A 157 9.95 2.10 2.80
N VAL A 158 9.97 0.95 2.11
CA VAL A 158 10.94 0.70 1.04
C VAL A 158 10.78 1.74 -0.07
N ARG A 159 11.91 2.22 -0.62
CA ARG A 159 11.91 3.13 -1.78
C ARG A 159 11.28 2.43 -2.99
N PRO A 160 10.73 3.18 -3.97
CA PRO A 160 10.13 2.59 -5.15
C PRO A 160 11.10 1.65 -5.88
N THR A 161 10.63 0.45 -6.23
CA THR A 161 11.45 -0.60 -6.85
C THR A 161 10.58 -1.63 -7.56
N THR A 162 11.10 -2.21 -8.65
CA THR A 162 10.54 -3.40 -9.31
C THR A 162 11.20 -4.70 -8.83
N HIS A 163 12.18 -4.62 -7.93
CA HIS A 163 12.85 -5.77 -7.32
C HIS A 163 12.08 -6.22 -6.07
N THR A 164 10.96 -6.90 -6.27
CA THR A 164 10.03 -7.34 -5.22
C THR A 164 10.23 -8.80 -4.80
N TYR A 165 10.92 -9.58 -5.64
CA TYR A 165 11.19 -11.02 -5.45
C TYR A 165 9.94 -11.92 -5.42
N ASP A 166 8.74 -11.39 -5.68
CA ASP A 166 7.52 -12.17 -5.95
C ASP A 166 7.13 -11.97 -7.42
N PRO A 167 6.98 -13.04 -8.22
CA PRO A 167 6.61 -12.93 -9.63
C PRO A 167 5.22 -12.30 -9.88
N LEU A 168 4.37 -12.18 -8.86
CA LEU A 168 3.07 -11.49 -8.95
C LEU A 168 3.13 -10.01 -8.51
N HIS A 169 4.18 -9.59 -7.81
CA HIS A 169 4.32 -8.23 -7.29
C HIS A 169 5.17 -7.41 -8.26
N ASP A 170 4.54 -6.61 -9.11
CA ASP A 170 5.24 -5.87 -10.18
C ASP A 170 6.15 -4.76 -9.65
N ALA A 171 5.69 -4.01 -8.64
CA ALA A 171 6.45 -2.91 -8.07
C ALA A 171 5.93 -2.49 -6.68
N ALA A 172 6.88 -2.10 -5.82
CA ALA A 172 6.62 -1.21 -4.70
C ALA A 172 6.75 0.23 -5.18
N LEU A 173 5.75 1.05 -4.92
CA LEU A 173 5.62 2.43 -5.39
C LEU A 173 5.41 3.37 -4.21
N TRP A 174 5.72 4.64 -4.41
CA TRP A 174 5.25 5.71 -3.50
C TRP A 174 4.15 6.45 -4.23
N VAL A 175 2.90 6.12 -3.91
CA VAL A 175 1.73 6.76 -4.55
C VAL A 175 1.28 7.95 -3.73
N LYS A 176 1.11 7.77 -2.42
CA LYS A 176 0.99 8.91 -1.52
C LYS A 176 2.35 9.60 -1.42
N THR A 177 2.37 10.92 -1.59
CA THR A 177 3.57 11.74 -1.39
C THR A 177 3.88 11.81 0.11
N PRO A 178 5.03 11.29 0.58
CA PRO A 178 5.39 11.41 1.98
C PRO A 178 5.54 12.88 2.41
N GLY A 179 4.86 13.25 3.49
CA GLY A 179 4.82 14.61 4.01
C GLY A 179 3.62 15.43 3.55
N GLU A 180 2.79 14.93 2.63
CA GLU A 180 1.47 15.52 2.40
C GLU A 180 0.45 15.01 3.43
N SER A 181 -0.27 15.94 4.06
CA SER A 181 -1.33 15.63 5.01
C SER A 181 -2.43 14.75 4.40
N ASP A 182 -3.04 13.90 5.22
CA ASP A 182 -4.22 13.11 4.87
C ASP A 182 -5.54 13.90 5.05
N GLY A 183 -5.49 15.04 5.75
CA GLY A 183 -6.63 15.88 6.03
C GLY A 183 -6.68 16.38 7.48
N LEU A 184 -7.84 16.89 7.86
CA LEU A 184 -8.11 17.31 9.24
C LEU A 184 -8.45 16.09 10.10
N CYS A 185 -7.48 15.55 10.83
CA CYS A 185 -7.64 14.32 11.59
C CYS A 185 -8.17 14.57 13.01
N LEU A 186 -9.45 14.95 13.11
CA LEU A 186 -10.06 15.45 14.36
C LEU A 186 -10.28 14.37 15.43
N ARG A 187 -10.14 13.09 15.06
CA ARG A 187 -10.29 11.93 15.95
C ARG A 187 -11.61 11.88 16.74
N GLY A 188 -12.68 12.36 16.09
CA GLY A 188 -14.02 12.45 16.69
C GLY A 188 -14.22 13.61 17.67
N THR A 189 -13.31 14.59 17.74
CA THR A 189 -13.53 15.87 18.47
C THR A 189 -14.26 16.91 17.61
N GLU A 190 -14.59 18.07 18.17
CA GLU A 190 -15.12 19.22 17.40
C GLU A 190 -14.03 19.91 16.55
N GLY A 191 -12.75 19.60 16.79
CA GLY A 191 -11.61 20.23 16.14
C GLY A 191 -11.33 21.66 16.64
N PRO A 192 -10.47 22.42 15.94
CA PRO A 192 -9.71 22.03 14.75
C PRO A 192 -8.43 21.25 15.07
N VAL A 193 -8.09 21.10 16.34
CA VAL A 193 -6.83 20.49 16.79
C VAL A 193 -6.88 18.98 16.62
N ASP A 194 -5.83 18.42 16.02
CA ASP A 194 -5.53 17.00 16.11
C ASP A 194 -4.98 16.69 17.53
N PRO A 195 -5.64 15.84 18.32
CA PRO A 195 -5.16 15.46 19.66
C PRO A 195 -3.82 14.71 19.73
N GLU A 196 -3.31 14.15 18.62
CA GLU A 196 -1.99 13.52 18.55
C GLU A 196 -0.89 14.52 18.20
N TRP A 197 -1.16 15.48 17.33
CA TRP A 197 -0.17 16.51 16.93
C TRP A 197 -0.23 17.78 17.79
N GLY A 198 -1.29 17.96 18.58
CA GLY A 198 -1.48 19.12 19.45
C GLY A 198 -1.69 20.45 18.70
N ALA A 199 -1.92 20.38 17.39
CA ALA A 199 -2.18 21.51 16.50
C ALA A 199 -3.19 21.09 15.41
N PRO A 200 -3.81 22.04 14.69
CA PRO A 200 -4.56 21.70 13.49
C PRO A 200 -3.66 21.11 12.41
N ASP A 201 -4.05 19.98 11.85
CA ASP A 201 -3.38 19.40 10.69
C ASP A 201 -3.57 20.29 9.45
N PRO A 202 -2.62 20.30 8.50
CA PRO A 202 -2.83 20.87 7.18
C PRO A 202 -3.96 20.16 6.43
N LYS A 203 -4.56 20.80 5.42
CA LYS A 203 -5.59 20.14 4.60
C LYS A 203 -4.98 18.99 3.80
N ALA A 204 -5.83 18.08 3.34
CA ALA A 204 -5.39 16.93 2.54
C ALA A 204 -4.59 17.41 1.31
N GLY A 205 -3.39 16.86 1.12
CA GLY A 205 -2.47 17.24 0.04
C GLY A 205 -1.58 18.45 0.35
N GLU A 206 -1.83 19.21 1.44
CA GLU A 206 -0.93 20.27 1.87
C GLU A 206 0.30 19.69 2.60
N TRP A 207 1.43 20.39 2.49
CA TRP A 207 2.67 20.00 3.14
C TRP A 207 2.54 20.02 4.68
N PHE A 208 2.97 18.93 5.32
CA PHE A 208 2.96 18.73 6.76
C PHE A 208 4.39 18.51 7.27
N PRO A 209 5.11 19.58 7.68
CA PRO A 209 6.52 19.51 8.05
C PRO A 209 6.83 18.51 9.18
N GLN A 210 5.97 18.45 10.20
CA GLN A 210 6.15 17.58 11.37
C GLN A 210 6.04 16.11 10.98
N GLN A 211 5.01 15.75 10.22
CA GLN A 211 4.84 14.40 9.70
C GLN A 211 5.99 14.03 8.75
N ALA A 212 6.37 14.91 7.82
CA ALA A 212 7.47 14.65 6.90
C ALA A 212 8.78 14.32 7.63
N LEU A 213 9.11 15.12 8.66
CA LEU A 213 10.28 14.90 9.49
C LEU A 213 10.19 13.58 10.28
N GLU A 214 9.02 13.24 10.82
CA GLU A 214 8.81 11.98 11.53
C GLU A 214 8.99 10.77 10.60
N LEU A 215 8.38 10.81 9.40
CA LEU A 215 8.47 9.75 8.39
C LEU A 215 9.93 9.44 8.03
N VAL A 216 10.75 10.48 7.85
CA VAL A 216 12.19 10.36 7.60
C VAL A 216 12.91 9.74 8.79
N ARG A 217 12.67 10.24 10.00
CA ARG A 217 13.32 9.76 11.24
C ARG A 217 13.02 8.30 11.53
N LEU A 218 11.80 7.87 11.22
CA LEU A 218 11.32 6.51 11.50
C LEU A 218 11.36 5.61 10.26
N SER A 219 12.08 5.97 9.20
CA SER A 219 12.09 5.16 7.99
C SER A 219 12.60 3.72 8.24
N ARG A 220 11.95 2.76 7.60
CA ARG A 220 12.37 1.36 7.56
C ARG A 220 12.18 0.81 6.14
N PRO A 221 13.27 0.48 5.44
CA PRO A 221 14.67 0.56 5.86
C PRO A 221 15.12 2.00 6.19
N ARG A 222 16.15 2.12 7.04
CA ARG A 222 16.72 3.44 7.36
C ARG A 222 17.21 4.12 6.09
N LEU A 223 16.86 5.38 5.89
CA LEU A 223 17.41 6.18 4.82
C LEU A 223 18.92 6.28 5.04
N ARG A 224 19.69 5.80 4.07
CA ARG A 224 21.12 6.03 4.01
C ARG A 224 21.36 7.29 3.19
N PRO A 225 22.34 8.13 3.59
CA PRO A 225 22.88 9.12 2.69
C PRO A 225 23.35 8.47 1.39
N ASP A 226 23.05 9.09 0.25
CA ASP A 226 23.28 8.49 -1.08
C ASP A 226 24.76 8.12 -1.34
N TRP A 227 25.72 8.72 -0.63
CA TRP A 227 27.15 8.37 -0.72
C TRP A 227 27.51 6.99 -0.14
N LEU A 228 26.71 6.43 0.77
CA LEU A 228 26.90 5.07 1.28
C LEU A 228 26.41 4.00 0.30
N ASP A 229 25.45 4.33 -0.56
CA ASP A 229 24.94 3.42 -1.59
C ASP A 229 25.90 3.35 -2.79
N VAL A 230 26.58 4.45 -3.13
CA VAL A 230 27.67 4.47 -4.14
C VAL A 230 28.85 3.60 -3.70
N ALA A 231 29.25 3.65 -2.42
CA ALA A 231 30.36 2.84 -1.91
C ALA A 231 30.09 1.32 -1.99
N HIS A 232 28.83 0.88 -1.82
CA HIS A 232 28.45 -0.53 -1.99
C HIS A 232 28.38 -0.96 -3.46
N ALA A 233 27.96 -0.07 -4.37
CA ALA A 233 27.93 -0.37 -5.80
C ALA A 233 29.33 -0.54 -6.41
N HIS A 234 30.37 0.05 -5.80
CA HIS A 234 31.75 -0.01 -6.26
C HIS A 234 32.66 -0.95 -5.47
N GLY A 235 32.17 -1.61 -4.41
CA GLY A 235 32.93 -2.65 -3.70
C GLY A 235 34.24 -2.16 -3.05
N GLU A 236 34.33 -0.88 -2.66
CA GLU A 236 35.51 -0.34 -2.00
C GLU A 236 35.27 -0.15 -0.49
N ALA A 237 35.93 -0.98 0.31
CA ALA A 237 36.18 -0.68 1.71
C ALA A 237 37.32 0.35 1.79
N LEU A 238 36.98 1.63 1.99
CA LEU A 238 37.97 2.63 2.38
C LEU A 238 37.81 2.97 3.86
N PHE A 239 38.81 2.50 4.62
CA PHE A 239 39.05 2.80 6.02
C PHE A 239 39.39 4.28 6.24
N SER A 240 39.08 4.74 7.46
CA SER A 240 39.80 5.73 8.27
C SER A 240 40.27 7.02 7.59
N GLU A 241 39.56 8.11 7.91
CA GLU A 241 40.04 9.44 8.31
C GLU A 241 39.01 10.49 7.86
N LEU A 242 38.17 10.92 8.80
CA LEU A 242 37.31 12.08 8.62
C LEU A 242 38.10 13.33 9.01
N PRO A 243 38.33 14.31 8.13
CA PRO A 243 38.45 15.68 8.58
C PRO A 243 37.05 16.23 8.82
N VAL A 244 36.81 16.69 10.04
CA VAL A 244 35.72 17.60 10.37
C VAL A 244 35.96 18.89 9.57
N ILE A 245 35.12 19.16 8.57
CA ILE A 245 35.08 20.48 7.93
C ILE A 245 34.07 21.33 8.71
N ASP A 246 34.64 22.24 9.49
CA ASP A 246 33.97 23.34 10.19
C ASP A 246 33.53 24.38 9.16
N TRP A 247 32.23 24.67 9.10
CA TRP A 247 31.68 25.72 8.25
C TRP A 247 31.48 26.99 9.07
N TRP A 248 32.56 27.75 9.24
CA TRP A 248 32.51 29.19 9.48
C TRP A 248 33.60 29.88 8.65
N GLY A 249 33.19 30.73 7.72
CA GLY A 249 34.03 31.83 7.21
C GLY A 249 34.24 31.86 5.70
N TRP A 250 33.46 32.73 5.05
CA TRP A 250 33.67 33.40 3.76
C TRP A 250 33.65 32.56 2.48
#